data_AF-A0A5D6YMI1-F1
#
_entry.id   AF-A0A5D6YMI1-F1
#
_cell.length_a   1.000
_cell.length_b   1.000
_cell.length_c   1.000
_cell.angle_alpha   90.00
_cell.angle_beta   90.00
_cell.angle_gamma   90.00
#
_symmetry.space_group_name_H-M   'P 1'
#
loop_
_entity.id
_entity.type
_entity.pdbx_description
1 polymer ?
#
loop_
_entity_poly.entity_id
_entity_poly.type
_entity_poly.pdbx_seq_one_letter_code
_entity_poly.pdbx_strand_id
1 'polypeptide(L)'
;MGWLPRFLRCHGFRLRCAHGKSASADDGGLPKRVRQLRELIAQYHPSDVYNMDETAFYYAAVSRRSVCLVKAPALKQNKSRLTVAVAANAEGAINCLSSSSVSQRAPSGYVSNPLERFTRAAVKAG
;
A
#
# COMPACT_ATOMS: atom_id res chain seq x y z
N MET A 1 18.96 -18.88 -11.41
CA MET A 1 18.27 -18.54 -12.68
C MET A 1 17.15 -19.55 -12.88
N GLY A 2 15.88 -19.14 -12.79
CA GLY A 2 14.72 -20.05 -12.89
C GLY A 2 14.13 -20.16 -14.30
N TRP A 3 13.22 -21.12 -14.51
CA TRP A 3 12.52 -21.33 -15.79
C TRP A 3 11.65 -20.14 -16.20
N LEU A 4 10.97 -19.49 -15.24
CA LEU A 4 9.98 -18.44 -15.51
C LEU A 4 10.55 -17.21 -16.26
N PRO A 5 11.68 -16.58 -15.85
CA PRO A 5 12.27 -15.49 -16.63
C PRO A 5 12.67 -15.87 -18.06
N ARG A 6 13.08 -17.13 -18.28
CA ARG A 6 13.44 -17.64 -19.61
C ARG A 6 12.20 -17.84 -20.48
N PHE A 7 11.17 -18.47 -19.93
CA PHE A 7 9.87 -18.65 -20.58
C PHE A 7 9.26 -17.31 -21.02
N LEU A 8 9.20 -16.33 -20.12
CA LEU A 8 8.66 -15.00 -20.43
C LEU A 8 9.45 -14.34 -21.57
N ARG A 9 10.77 -14.47 -21.59
CA ARG A 9 11.64 -13.92 -22.64
C ARG A 9 11.41 -14.62 -23.98
N CYS A 10 11.38 -15.95 -24.00
CA CYS A 10 11.20 -16.75 -25.22
C CYS A 10 9.87 -16.46 -25.91
N HIS A 11 8.81 -16.20 -25.16
CA HIS A 11 7.47 -15.90 -25.70
C HIS A 11 7.17 -14.40 -25.79
N GLY A 12 8.18 -13.53 -25.66
CA GLY A 12 8.02 -12.08 -25.85
C GLY A 12 7.32 -11.33 -24.69
N PHE A 13 6.95 -12.02 -23.61
CA PHE A 13 6.38 -11.38 -22.43
C PHE A 13 7.41 -10.51 -21.69
N ARG A 14 6.90 -9.48 -21.02
CA ARG A 14 7.68 -8.58 -20.15
C ARG A 14 6.98 -8.43 -18.82
N LEU A 15 7.74 -8.52 -17.73
CA LEU A 15 7.28 -8.11 -16.42
C LEU A 15 7.39 -6.58 -16.31
N ARG A 16 6.28 -5.90 -16.01
CA ARG A 16 6.22 -4.45 -15.85
C ARG A 16 5.79 -4.12 -14.42
N CYS A 17 6.41 -3.10 -13.83
CA CYS A 17 6.04 -2.59 -12.51
C CYS A 17 5.45 -1.17 -12.64
N ALA A 18 4.28 -0.94 -12.06
CA ALA A 18 3.68 0.38 -11.98
C ALA A 18 4.34 1.20 -10.87
N HIS A 19 5.12 2.22 -11.24
CA HIS A 19 5.78 3.13 -10.31
C HIS A 19 4.82 4.26 -9.88
N GLY A 20 4.85 4.61 -8.60
CA GLY A 20 4.20 5.82 -8.08
C GLY A 20 5.13 7.02 -8.19
N LYS A 21 4.58 8.24 -8.14
CA LYS A 21 5.39 9.44 -7.96
C LYS A 21 6.00 9.41 -6.55
N SER A 22 7.30 9.62 -6.45
CA SER A 22 7.98 9.90 -5.18
C SER A 22 7.90 11.41 -4.93
N ALA A 23 7.64 11.80 -3.67
CA ALA A 23 7.79 13.18 -3.23
C ALA A 23 9.11 13.27 -2.47
N SER A 24 10.02 14.14 -2.92
CA SER A 24 11.22 14.49 -2.17
C SER A 24 10.87 15.55 -1.14
N ALA A 25 11.25 15.34 0.11
CA ALA A 25 11.18 16.36 1.15
C ALA A 25 12.53 17.10 1.24
N ASP A 26 12.50 18.39 1.56
CA ASP A 26 13.68 19.22 1.84
C ASP A 26 14.00 19.19 3.34
N ASP A 27 15.26 18.96 3.69
CA ASP A 27 15.74 18.54 5.02
C ASP A 27 16.31 19.68 5.87
N GLY A 28 16.32 20.92 5.37
CA GLY A 28 17.10 22.06 5.89
C GLY A 28 16.87 22.53 7.34
N GLY A 29 16.01 21.88 8.12
CA GLY A 29 15.76 22.21 9.53
C GLY A 29 15.44 21.02 10.44
N LEU A 30 15.45 19.78 9.92
CA LEU A 30 15.09 18.59 10.68
C LEU A 30 15.97 18.35 11.92
N PRO A 31 17.31 18.51 11.89
CA PRO A 31 18.15 18.18 13.03
C PRO A 31 17.81 19.00 14.29
N LYS A 32 17.54 20.29 14.12
CA LYS A 32 17.16 21.18 15.24
C LYS A 32 15.81 20.79 15.83
N ARG A 33 14.83 20.46 14.98
CA ARG A 33 13.48 20.03 15.40
C ARG A 33 13.52 18.70 16.13
N VAL A 34 14.30 17.74 15.62
CA VAL A 34 14.50 16.43 16.27
C VAL A 34 15.13 16.59 17.64
N ARG A 35 16.12 17.50 17.80
CA ARG A 35 16.72 17.77 19.11
C ARG A 35 15.71 18.33 20.11
N GLN A 36 14.94 19.35 19.73
CA GLN A 36 13.92 19.95 20.59
C GLN A 36 12.85 18.93 21.03
N LEU A 37 12.43 18.07 20.11
CA LEU A 37 11.46 17.02 20.41
C LEU A 37 12.00 16.00 21.41
N ARG A 38 13.28 15.59 21.29
CA ARG A 38 13.93 14.68 22.24
C ARG A 38 14.03 15.30 23.64
N GLU A 39 14.40 16.58 23.74
CA GLU A 39 14.46 17.32 25.01
C GLU A 39 13.08 17.43 25.68
N LEU A 40 11.99 17.53 24.89
CA LEU A 40 10.62 17.50 25.41
C LEU A 40 10.22 16.11 25.88
N ILE A 41 10.45 15.07 25.07
CA ILE A 41 10.09 13.68 25.40
C ILE A 41 10.81 13.21 26.68
N ALA A 42 12.05 13.66 26.90
CA ALA A 42 12.85 13.31 28.08
C ALA A 42 12.24 13.79 29.43
N GLN A 43 11.24 14.67 29.40
CA GLN A 43 10.55 15.15 30.59
C GLN A 43 9.44 14.20 31.07
N TYR A 44 9.09 13.19 30.28
CA TYR A 44 8.04 12.22 30.57
C TYR A 44 8.64 10.86 30.93
N HIS A 45 7.91 10.08 31.73
CA HIS A 45 8.31 8.70 32.01
C HIS A 45 8.19 7.85 30.73
N PRO A 46 9.11 6.90 30.45
CA PRO A 46 9.04 6.06 29.24
C PRO A 46 7.72 5.30 29.02
N SER A 47 7.00 4.95 30.10
CA SER A 47 5.67 4.33 30.03
C SER A 47 4.59 5.25 29.44
N ASP A 48 4.76 6.56 29.58
CA ASP A 48 3.80 7.59 29.17
C ASP A 48 4.08 8.11 27.76
N VAL A 49 5.20 7.71 27.16
CA VAL A 49 5.59 8.10 25.81
C VAL A 49 5.14 7.03 24.82
N TYR A 50 4.12 7.35 24.03
CA TYR A 50 3.63 6.49 22.96
C TYR A 50 4.05 6.99 21.59
N ASN A 51 4.64 6.10 20.79
CA ASN A 51 4.77 6.30 19.35
C ASN A 51 3.49 5.79 18.68
N MET A 52 2.74 6.68 18.03
CA MET A 52 1.53 6.35 17.30
C MET A 52 1.77 6.52 15.80
N ASP A 53 1.36 5.52 15.01
CA ASP A 53 1.32 5.62 13.56
C ASP A 53 0.06 4.98 12.97
N GLU A 54 -0.39 5.48 11.83
CA GLU A 54 -1.53 4.95 11.09
C GLU A 54 -1.05 4.09 9.91
N THR A 55 -1.39 2.81 9.93
CA THR A 55 -1.10 1.90 8.82
C THR A 55 -2.37 1.54 8.05
N ALA A 56 -2.21 1.41 6.74
CA ALA A 56 -3.29 1.08 5.82
C ALA A 56 -3.05 -0.28 5.16
N PHE A 57 -3.95 -1.23 5.40
CA PHE A 57 -3.95 -2.54 4.78
C PHE A 57 -4.90 -2.58 3.57
N TYR A 58 -4.33 -2.62 2.35
CA TYR A 58 -5.09 -2.63 1.09
C TYR A 58 -5.48 -4.05 0.66
N TYR A 59 -6.52 -4.60 1.28
CA TYR A 59 -6.96 -5.98 1.05
C TYR A 59 -7.47 -6.27 -0.36
N ALA A 60 -7.91 -5.25 -1.11
CA ALA A 60 -8.43 -5.40 -2.47
C ALA A 60 -7.44 -4.93 -3.56
N ALA A 61 -6.19 -4.61 -3.21
CA ALA A 61 -5.22 -4.11 -4.18
C ALA A 61 -4.82 -5.17 -5.21
N VAL A 62 -4.75 -4.77 -6.48
CA VAL A 62 -4.21 -5.62 -7.56
C VAL A 62 -2.68 -5.49 -7.61
N SER A 63 -1.99 -6.58 -7.94
CA SER A 63 -0.52 -6.58 -8.05
C SER A 63 -0.03 -5.39 -8.90
N ARG A 64 0.97 -4.67 -8.38
CA ARG A 64 1.66 -3.60 -9.14
C ARG A 64 2.52 -4.14 -10.27
N ARG A 65 2.79 -5.45 -10.26
CA ARG A 65 3.55 -6.15 -11.28
C ARG A 65 2.60 -6.96 -12.16
N SER A 66 2.69 -6.74 -13.46
CA SER A 66 1.93 -7.50 -14.46
C SER A 66 2.85 -8.07 -15.53
N VAL A 67 2.49 -9.25 -16.03
CA VAL A 67 3.11 -9.86 -17.20
C VAL A 67 2.32 -9.42 -18.42
N CYS A 68 2.99 -8.82 -19.40
CA CYS A 68 2.32 -8.27 -20.58
C CYS A 68 3.06 -8.67 -21.86
N LEU A 69 2.31 -9.05 -22.89
CA LEU A 69 2.82 -9.29 -24.24
C LEU A 69 2.96 -7.96 -25.00
N VAL A 70 1.95 -7.10 -24.89
CA VAL A 70 1.89 -5.73 -25.42
C VAL A 70 1.82 -4.73 -24.28
N LYS A 71 2.24 -3.48 -24.54
CA LYS A 71 2.23 -2.42 -23.54
C LYS A 71 0.79 -2.13 -23.11
N ALA A 72 0.41 -2.57 -21.92
CA ALA A 72 -0.89 -2.31 -21.33
C ALA A 72 -0.85 -1.04 -20.46
N PRO A 73 -1.98 -0.30 -20.36
CA PRO A 73 -2.09 0.81 -19.40
C PRO A 73 -1.97 0.28 -17.96
N ALA A 74 -1.49 1.14 -17.06
CA ALA A 74 -1.40 0.79 -15.65
C ALA A 74 -2.81 0.51 -15.08
N LEU A 75 -2.97 -0.61 -14.39
CA LEU A 75 -4.22 -0.92 -13.71
C LEU A 75 -4.43 0.06 -12.55
N LYS A 76 -5.63 0.65 -12.52
CA LYS A 76 -6.05 1.52 -11.43
C LYS A 76 -6.11 0.68 -10.15
N GLN A 77 -5.34 1.08 -9.16
CA GLN A 77 -5.27 0.39 -7.88
C GLN A 77 -6.58 0.59 -7.12
N ASN A 78 -7.19 -0.51 -6.66
CA ASN A 78 -8.26 -0.45 -5.69
C ASN A 78 -7.65 -0.02 -4.34
N LYS A 79 -8.12 1.11 -3.82
CA LYS A 79 -7.63 1.72 -2.58
C LYS A 79 -8.51 1.40 -1.37
N SER A 80 -9.48 0.49 -1.51
CA SER A 80 -10.20 -0.08 -0.36
C SER A 80 -9.19 -0.64 0.63
N ARG A 81 -9.27 -0.16 1.86
CA ARG A 81 -8.28 -0.44 2.90
C ARG A 81 -8.92 -0.48 4.26
N LEU A 82 -8.32 -1.28 5.15
CA LEU A 82 -8.52 -1.16 6.58
C LEU A 82 -7.43 -0.22 7.11
N THR A 83 -7.81 0.82 7.84
CA THR A 83 -6.85 1.73 8.49
C THR A 83 -6.79 1.37 9.96
N VAL A 84 -5.58 1.14 10.47
CA VAL A 84 -5.33 0.80 11.86
C VAL A 84 -4.38 1.82 12.43
N ALA A 85 -4.79 2.49 13.51
CA ALA A 85 -3.91 3.29 14.33
C ALA A 85 -3.27 2.39 15.37
N VAL A 86 -1.94 2.34 15.40
CA VAL A 86 -1.16 1.56 16.35
C VAL A 86 -0.34 2.52 17.19
N ALA A 87 -0.45 2.40 18.52
CA ALA A 87 0.37 3.14 19.47
C ALA A 87 1.14 2.16 20.35
N ALA A 88 2.44 2.39 20.52
CA ALA A 88 3.29 1.56 21.39
C ALA A 88 4.21 2.43 22.25
N ASN A 89 4.44 2.00 23.50
CA ASN A 89 5.39 2.64 24.41
C ASN A 89 6.69 1.81 24.55
N ALA A 90 7.67 2.37 25.27
CA ALA A 90 8.99 1.74 25.44
C ALA A 90 8.97 0.48 26.33
N GLU A 91 7.94 0.32 27.16
CA GLU A 91 7.77 -0.84 28.04
C GLU A 91 7.04 -2.02 27.36
N GLY A 92 6.61 -1.83 26.11
CA GLY A 92 5.98 -2.87 25.31
C GLY A 92 4.45 -2.92 25.40
N ALA A 93 3.81 -1.91 26.00
CA ALA A 93 2.36 -1.75 25.90
C ALA A 93 1.99 -1.36 24.45
N ILE A 94 0.99 -2.06 23.89
CA ILE A 94 0.51 -1.86 22.51
C ILE A 94 -0.99 -1.61 22.54
N ASN A 95 -1.41 -0.47 22.00
CA ASN A 95 -2.79 -0.08 21.82
C ASN A 95 -3.11 -0.02 20.33
N CYS A 96 -4.14 -0.76 19.91
CA CYS A 96 -4.60 -0.78 18.52
C CYS A 96 -6.04 -0.25 18.46
N LEU A 97 -6.23 0.87 17.75
CA LEU A 97 -7.56 1.39 17.42
C LEU A 97 -7.82 1.15 15.94
N SER A 98 -8.75 0.24 15.64
CA SER A 98 -9.20 0.01 14.27
C SER A 98 -10.34 0.98 13.93
N SER A 99 -10.11 1.86 12.95
CA SER A 99 -11.18 2.65 12.34
C SER A 99 -11.47 2.08 10.96
N SER A 100 -12.63 1.45 10.79
CA SER A 100 -13.09 0.98 9.50
C SER A 100 -13.60 2.15 8.68
N SER A 101 -12.70 2.84 7.98
CA SER A 101 -13.06 3.83 6.97
C SER A 101 -13.10 3.17 5.59
N VAL A 102 -14.32 2.81 5.13
CA VAL A 102 -14.55 2.39 3.75
C VAL A 102 -14.46 3.64 2.86
N SER A 103 -13.24 3.98 2.41
CA SER A 103 -13.06 5.01 1.39
C SER A 103 -13.43 4.43 0.01
N GLN A 104 -14.73 4.27 -0.23
CA GLN A 104 -15.24 4.10 -1.59
C GLN A 104 -15.36 5.48 -2.23
N ARG A 105 -14.29 5.95 -2.87
CA ARG A 105 -14.50 6.95 -3.93
C ARG A 105 -15.16 6.20 -5.08
N ALA A 106 -16.45 6.44 -5.30
CA ALA A 106 -17.22 5.82 -6.38
C ALA A 106 -16.41 5.88 -7.68
N PRO A 107 -16.05 4.75 -8.30
CA PRO A 107 -15.21 4.80 -9.47
C PRO A 107 -16.09 5.07 -10.69
N SER A 108 -16.09 6.31 -11.15
CA SER A 108 -16.36 6.56 -12.57
C SER A 108 -15.31 5.80 -13.39
N GLY A 109 -15.76 4.79 -14.15
CA GLY A 109 -14.95 4.07 -15.14
C GLY A 109 -14.17 2.84 -14.68
N TYR A 110 -14.73 1.97 -13.82
CA TYR A 110 -14.13 0.63 -13.60
C TYR A 110 -14.14 -0.16 -14.92
N VAL A 111 -12.99 -0.29 -15.58
CA VAL A 111 -12.81 -1.34 -16.58
C VAL A 111 -12.60 -2.62 -15.79
N SER A 112 -13.61 -3.48 -15.80
CA SER A 112 -13.61 -4.81 -15.18
C SER A 112 -12.25 -5.49 -15.30
N ASN A 113 -11.76 -6.02 -14.18
CA ASN A 113 -10.59 -6.88 -14.17
C ASN A 113 -10.83 -8.01 -15.21
N PRO A 114 -9.84 -8.36 -16.06
CA PRO A 114 -9.99 -9.50 -16.98
C PRO A 114 -10.48 -10.77 -16.26
N LEU A 115 -10.05 -10.98 -15.01
CA LEU A 115 -10.51 -12.10 -14.17
C LEU A 115 -11.99 -12.00 -13.77
N GLU A 116 -12.53 -10.80 -13.59
CA GLU A 116 -13.97 -10.60 -13.33
C GLU A 116 -14.83 -10.80 -14.58
N ARG A 117 -14.27 -10.60 -15.79
CA ARG A 117 -14.97 -10.96 -17.03
C ARG A 117 -15.15 -12.47 -17.18
N PHE A 118 -14.15 -13.26 -16.77
CA PHE A 118 -14.24 -14.72 -16.80
C PHE A 118 -15.30 -15.24 -15.82
N THR A 119 -15.37 -14.69 -14.61
CA THR A 119 -16.36 -15.14 -13.61
C THR A 119 -17.79 -14.74 -13.98
N ARG A 120 -18.01 -13.54 -14.53
CA ARG A 120 -19.36 -13.16 -15.03
C ARG A 120 -19.82 -13.97 -16.25
N ALA A 121 -18.91 -14.43 -17.10
CA ALA A 121 -19.26 -15.27 -18.24
C ALA A 121 -19.76 -16.66 -17.79
N ALA A 122 -19.20 -17.20 -16.71
CA ALA A 122 -19.61 -18.50 -16.16
C ALA A 122 -20.99 -18.45 -15.46
N VAL A 123 -21.31 -17.36 -14.76
CA VAL A 123 -22.59 -17.21 -14.05
C VAL A 123 -23.78 -16.97 -15.00
N LYS A 124 -23.55 -16.53 -16.23
CA LYS A 124 -24.60 -16.28 -17.23
C LYS A 124 -24.84 -17.46 -18.18
N ALA A 125 -24.11 -18.56 -18.00
CA ALA A 125 -24.15 -19.74 -18.87
C ALA A 125 -24.77 -20.99 -18.18
N GLY A 126 -25.42 -20.80 -17.03
CA GLY A 126 -26.29 -21.79 -16.38
C GLY A 126 -27.69 -21.21 -16.23
#